data_AF-A0A1G9ZVQ9-F1
#
_entry.id   AF-A0A1G9ZVQ9-F1
#
_cell.length_a   1.000
_cell.length_b   1.000
_cell.length_c   1.000
_cell.angle_alpha   90.00
_cell.angle_beta   90.00
_cell.angle_gamma   90.00
#
_symmetry.space_group_name_H-M   'P 1'
#
loop_
_entity.id
_entity.type
_entity.pdbx_description
1 polymer ?
#
loop_
_entity_poly.entity_id
_entity_poly.type
_entity_poly.pdbx_seq_one_letter_code
_entity_poly.pdbx_strand_id
1 'polypeptide(L)'
;MEALELQLMAHRKILTALMTIAAGDPDYWHKLMEHLRDDLVIQGHEEDPGVVPGMAFASQNALSEALRTIVSRAELRAGDRTSSE
;
A
#
# COMPACT_ATOMS: atom_id res chain seq x y z
N MET A 1 -21.83 -9.41 -6.76
CA MET A 1 -20.59 -9.62 -5.98
C MET A 1 -19.37 -9.56 -6.90
N GLU A 2 -19.37 -10.33 -7.99
CA GLU A 2 -18.28 -10.40 -8.98
C GLU A 2 -17.86 -9.05 -9.60
N ALA A 3 -18.80 -8.16 -9.93
CA ALA A 3 -18.46 -6.84 -10.50
C ALA A 3 -17.65 -5.95 -9.54
N LEU A 4 -17.92 -6.00 -8.23
CA LEU A 4 -17.19 -5.22 -7.23
C LEU A 4 -15.76 -5.77 -7.05
N GLU A 5 -15.61 -7.09 -7.05
CA GLU A 5 -14.30 -7.75 -6.97
C GLU A 5 -13.45 -7.44 -8.20
N LEU A 6 -14.05 -7.49 -9.40
CA LEU A 6 -13.38 -7.11 -10.64
C LEU A 6 -12.97 -5.63 -10.64
N GLN A 7 -13.82 -4.74 -10.14
CA GLN A 7 -13.52 -3.32 -10.00
C GLN A 7 -12.38 -3.08 -9.00
N LEU A 8 -12.36 -3.79 -7.86
CA LEU A 8 -11.27 -3.71 -6.88
C LEU A 8 -9.95 -4.22 -7.48
N MET A 9 -9.98 -5.32 -8.23
CA MET A 9 -8.82 -5.81 -8.96
C MET A 9 -8.31 -4.80 -9.99
N ALA A 10 -9.20 -4.13 -10.71
CA ALA A 10 -8.84 -3.10 -11.68
C ALA A 10 -8.15 -1.90 -11.00
N HIS A 11 -8.72 -1.39 -9.90
CA HIS A 11 -8.10 -0.33 -9.11
C HIS A 11 -6.72 -0.74 -8.60
N ARG A 12 -6.56 -1.96 -8.08
CA ARG A 12 -5.26 -2.45 -7.60
C ARG A 12 -4.21 -2.50 -8.73
N LYS A 13 -4.61 -2.93 -9.93
CA LYS A 13 -3.72 -2.95 -11.11
C LYS A 13 -3.29 -1.53 -11.51
N ILE A 14 -4.25 -0.60 -11.59
CA ILE A 14 -3.99 0.80 -11.94
C ILE A 14 -3.06 1.44 -10.90
N LEU A 15 -3.38 1.29 -9.61
CA LEU A 15 -2.57 1.86 -8.53
C LEU A 15 -1.15 1.29 -8.54
N THR A 16 -0.98 -0.02 -8.73
CA THR A 16 0.36 -0.62 -8.82
C THR A 16 1.15 -0.04 -10.01
N ALA A 17 0.50 0.19 -11.16
CA ALA A 17 1.18 0.77 -12.32
C ALA A 17 1.63 2.22 -12.07
N LEU A 18 0.76 3.05 -11.46
CA LEU A 18 1.10 4.42 -11.07
C LEU A 18 2.26 4.44 -10.06
N MET A 19 2.21 3.57 -9.05
CA MET A 19 3.26 3.44 -8.05
C MET A 19 4.60 3.03 -8.67
N THR A 20 4.60 2.10 -9.63
CA THR A 20 5.83 1.69 -10.33
C THR A 20 6.43 2.84 -11.15
N ILE A 21 5.60 3.69 -11.77
CA ILE A 21 6.08 4.87 -12.50
C ILE A 21 6.68 5.87 -11.51
N ALA A 22 5.99 6.15 -10.39
CA ALA A 22 6.47 7.06 -9.36
C ALA A 22 7.78 6.59 -8.72
N ALA A 23 7.93 5.28 -8.50
CA ALA A 23 9.17 4.70 -7.95
C ALA A 23 10.39 4.84 -8.87
N GLY A 24 10.18 5.12 -10.16
CA GLY A 24 11.27 5.40 -11.11
C GLY A 24 11.89 6.80 -10.96
N ASP A 25 11.23 7.71 -10.24
CA ASP A 25 11.75 9.04 -9.92
C ASP A 25 11.84 9.21 -8.39
N PRO A 26 13.06 9.24 -7.83
CA PRO A 26 13.28 9.31 -6.38
C PRO A 26 12.59 10.50 -5.70
N ASP A 27 12.47 11.66 -6.38
CA ASP A 27 11.88 12.86 -5.79
C ASP A 27 10.36 12.75 -5.72
N TYR A 28 9.72 12.21 -6.76
CA TYR A 28 8.28 11.92 -6.72
C TYR A 28 7.96 10.80 -5.73
N TRP A 29 8.78 9.76 -5.68
CA TRP A 29 8.62 8.68 -4.72
C TRP A 29 8.67 9.18 -3.29
N HIS A 30 9.65 10.04 -2.96
CA HIS A 30 9.78 10.62 -1.63
C HIS A 30 8.53 11.42 -1.21
N LYS A 31 8.06 12.33 -2.09
CA LYS A 31 6.86 13.14 -1.83
C LYS A 31 5.60 12.27 -1.66
N LEU A 32 5.46 11.24 -2.50
CA LEU A 32 4.35 10.30 -2.41
C LEU A 32 4.36 9.52 -1.10
N MET A 33 5.54 9.05 -0.67
CA MET A 33 5.70 8.34 0.60
C MET A 33 5.55 9.25 1.82
N GLU A 34 5.87 10.53 1.71
CA GLU A 34 5.57 11.54 2.73
C GLU A 34 4.05 11.66 2.94
N HIS A 35 3.27 11.80 1.85
CA HIS A 35 1.82 11.88 1.93
C HIS A 35 1.14 10.60 2.42
N LEU A 36 1.67 9.43 2.06
CA LEU A 36 1.11 8.13 2.47
C LEU A 36 1.54 7.71 3.88
N ARG A 37 2.52 8.39 4.48
CA ARG A 37 3.07 8.02 5.80
C ARG A 37 2.03 8.12 6.90
N ASP A 38 1.20 9.16 6.85
CA ASP A 38 0.15 9.39 7.84
C ASP A 38 -0.92 8.28 7.80
N ASP A 39 -1.15 7.68 6.63
CA ASP A 39 -2.07 6.55 6.44
C ASP A 39 -1.40 5.17 6.70
N LEU A 40 -0.08 5.08 6.60
CA LEU A 40 0.71 3.84 6.81
C LEU A 40 1.15 3.65 8.26
N VAL A 41 1.28 4.74 9.02
CA VAL A 41 1.58 4.72 10.46
C VAL A 41 0.26 4.52 11.22
N ILE A 42 -0.18 3.28 11.34
CA ILE A 42 -0.95 2.91 12.54
C ILE A 42 0.02 3.10 13.70
N GLN A 43 -0.18 4.15 14.50
CA GLN A 43 0.48 4.30 15.79
C GLN A 43 0.31 2.96 16.51
N GLY A 44 1.44 2.31 16.80
CA GLY A 44 1.50 1.14 17.68
C GLY A 44 1.13 1.57 19.09
N HIS A 45 -0.13 1.95 19.30
CA HIS A 45 -0.75 1.94 20.61
C HIS A 45 -0.85 0.47 21.00
N GLU A 46 0.24 0.00 21.61
CA GLU A 46 0.24 -0.91 22.76
C GLU A 46 -1.11 -1.60 22.94
N GLU A 47 -1.35 -2.64 22.14
CA GLU A 47 -2.55 -3.48 22.31
C GLU A 47 -2.41 -4.18 23.66
N ASP A 48 -3.11 -3.64 24.66
CA ASP A 48 -3.25 -4.21 26.00
C ASP A 48 -3.72 -5.68 25.85
N PRO A 49 -2.96 -6.68 26.37
CA PRO A 49 -3.20 -8.10 26.11
C PRO A 49 -4.48 -8.55 26.83
N GLY A 50 -5.63 -8.26 26.24
CA GLY A 50 -6.94 -8.51 26.83
C GLY A 50 -8.12 -7.89 26.08
N VAL A 51 -7.89 -6.95 25.16
CA VAL A 51 -8.97 -6.34 24.37
C VAL A 51 -9.13 -7.12 23.05
N VAL A 52 -10.32 -7.70 22.85
CA VAL A 52 -10.71 -8.27 21.55
C VAL A 52 -10.73 -7.11 20.52
N PRO A 53 -9.90 -7.14 19.46
CA PRO A 53 -9.87 -6.06 18.49
C PRO A 53 -11.25 -5.90 17.85
N GLY A 54 -11.84 -4.71 17.94
CA GLY A 54 -13.12 -4.41 17.30
C GLY A 54 -13.01 -4.49 15.78
N MET A 55 -14.13 -4.72 15.09
CA MET A 55 -14.20 -4.83 13.61
C MET A 55 -13.52 -3.66 12.87
N ALA A 56 -13.55 -2.45 13.43
CA ALA A 56 -12.88 -1.29 12.87
C ALA A 56 -11.35 -1.42 12.83
N PHE A 57 -10.73 -2.01 13.85
CA PHE A 57 -9.28 -2.28 13.87
C PHE A 57 -8.89 -3.36 12.86
N ALA A 58 -9.70 -4.41 12.71
CA ALA A 58 -9.47 -5.44 11.71
C ALA A 58 -9.53 -4.87 10.27
N SER A 59 -10.49 -3.98 9.99
CA SER A 59 -10.59 -3.31 8.68
C SER A 59 -9.44 -2.33 8.41
N GLN A 60 -8.97 -1.60 9.43
CA GLN A 60 -7.80 -0.71 9.28
C GLN A 60 -6.52 -1.50 9.05
N ASN A 61 -6.29 -2.59 9.79
CA ASN A 61 -5.12 -3.45 9.57
C ASN A 61 -5.12 -4.07 8.16
N ALA A 62 -6.28 -4.54 7.68
CA ALA A 62 -6.41 -5.07 6.32
C ALA A 62 -6.09 -4.01 5.25
N LEU A 63 -6.48 -2.75 5.48
CA LEU A 63 -6.16 -1.64 4.59
C LEU A 63 -4.66 -1.33 4.58
N SER A 64 -4.03 -1.23 5.75
CA SER A 64 -2.59 -0.97 5.86
C SER A 64 -1.77 -2.09 5.22
N GLU A 65 -2.18 -3.35 5.37
CA GLU A 65 -1.52 -4.48 4.72
C GLU A 65 -1.66 -4.45 3.19
N ALA A 66 -2.85 -4.08 2.70
CA ALA A 66 -3.07 -3.89 1.26
C ALA A 66 -2.18 -2.78 0.70
N LEU A 67 -2.01 -1.66 1.42
CA LEU A 67 -1.11 -0.58 1.05
C LEU A 67 0.35 -1.03 0.99
N ARG A 68 0.86 -1.69 2.05
CA ARG A 68 2.23 -2.23 2.08
C ARG A 68 2.51 -3.18 0.92
N THR A 69 1.56 -4.07 0.62
CA THR A 69 1.70 -5.00 -0.50
C THR A 69 1.80 -4.28 -1.86
N ILE A 70 1.06 -3.19 -2.05
CA ILE A 70 1.08 -2.43 -3.31
C ILE A 70 2.40 -1.66 -3.45
N VAL A 71 2.85 -1.01 -2.38
CA VAL A 71 4.12 -0.27 -2.33
C VAL A 71 5.29 -1.20 -2.65
N SER A 72 5.42 -2.32 -1.93
CA SER A 72 6.52 -3.27 -2.12
C SER A 72 6.57 -3.84 -3.54
N ARG A 73 5.41 -4.17 -4.14
CA ARG A 73 5.36 -4.63 -5.53
C ARG A 73 5.78 -3.58 -6.54
N ALA A 74 5.49 -2.31 -6.25
CA ALA A 74 5.85 -1.22 -7.12
C ALA A 74 7.36 -0.97 -7.12
N GLU A 75 7.98 -0.99 -5.95
CA GLU A 75 9.43 -0.86 -5.75
C GLU A 75 10.19 -1.98 -6.46
N LEU A 76 9.77 -3.24 -6.27
CA LEU A 76 10.39 -4.40 -6.94
C LEU A 76 10.39 -4.24 -8.46
N ARG A 77 9.23 -3.88 -9.05
CA ARG A 77 9.12 -3.69 -10.50
C ARG A 77 9.93 -2.50 -11.03
N ALA A 78 10.12 -1.46 -10.22
CA ALA A 78 10.96 -0.33 -10.60
C ALA A 78 12.44 -0.74 -10.62
N GLY A 79 12.89 -1.48 -9.60
CA GLY A 79 14.25 -2.02 -9.53
C GLY A 79 14.60 -2.99 -10.67
N ASP A 80 13.65 -3.84 -11.07
CA ASP A 80 13.81 -4.75 -12.21
C ASP A 80 14.01 -3.98 -13.53
N ARG A 81 13.33 -2.83 -13.69
CA ARG A 81 13.47 -1.98 -14.88
C ARG A 81 14.85 -1.34 -14.96
N THR A 82 15.35 -0.81 -13.84
CA THR A 82 16.71 -0.23 -13.78
C THR A 82 17.82 -1.26 -13.96
N SER A 83 17.54 -2.55 -13.78
CA SER A 83 18.52 -3.64 -13.99
C SER A 83 18.53 -4.17 -15.44
N SER A 84 17.56 -3.77 -16.26
CA SER A 84 17.35 -4.25 -17.63
C SER A 84 17.71 -3.20 -18.71
N GLU A 85 18.11 -2.00 -18.32
CA GLU A 85 18.62 -0.90 -19.16
C GLU A 85 20.14 -0.79 -19.04
#